data_AF-A0A9P4GAJ4-F1
#
_entry.id   AF-A0A9P4GAJ4-F1
#
_cell.length_a   1.000
_cell.length_b   1.000
_cell.length_c   1.000
_cell.angle_alpha   90.00
_cell.angle_beta   90.00
_cell.angle_gamma   90.00
#
_symmetry.space_group_name_H-M   'P 1'
#
loop_
_entity.id
_entity.type
_entity.pdbx_description
1 polymer ?
#
loop_
_entity_poly.entity_id
_entity_poly.type
_entity_poly.pdbx_seq_one_letter_code
_entity_poly.pdbx_strand_id
1 'polypeptide(L)'
;MRLNLKIPQKELTKDDQRTLKIRRASAERWKPKLQRPFPARREIKEAYNLKLMRHYPNQLDSTEPNFVKPHIDRSPRVDELLRQFPIPVATSISASAQTDNTNVYATPVLPTQAEIDELEKQRMLLKANRIITRSEYAQRLAWKNFSSRERNRIDRGREAMLHSGLCENDLEKESAGQHNQLPEWRKRHTGRFAREQRH
;
A
#
# COMPACT_ATOMS: atom_id res chain seq x y z
N MET A 1 8.41 -0.37 58.73
CA MET A 1 8.14 1.05 58.40
C MET A 1 7.43 1.12 57.05
N ARG A 2 6.31 1.86 56.93
CA ARG A 2 5.55 1.99 55.68
C ARG A 2 6.00 3.26 54.96
N LEU A 3 6.69 3.10 53.82
CA LEU A 3 7.13 4.20 52.98
C LEU A 3 5.96 4.60 52.05
N ASN A 4 5.48 5.84 52.19
CA ASN A 4 4.41 6.39 51.35
C ASN A 4 5.02 7.28 50.27
N LEU A 5 4.91 6.86 49.02
CA LEU A 5 5.41 7.59 47.86
C LEU A 5 4.33 8.58 47.39
N LYS A 6 4.54 9.88 47.65
CA LYS A 6 3.66 10.95 47.16
C LYS A 6 4.22 11.47 45.83
N ILE A 7 3.58 11.11 44.72
CA ILE A 7 3.92 11.66 43.41
C ILE A 7 3.36 13.10 43.34
N PRO A 8 4.20 14.13 43.12
CA PRO A 8 3.72 15.50 43.02
C PRO A 8 2.80 15.64 41.81
N GLN A 9 1.57 16.12 42.04
CA GLN A 9 0.63 16.42 40.97
C GLN A 9 0.85 17.85 40.50
N LYS A 10 0.93 18.04 39.19
CA LYS A 10 1.01 19.37 38.58
C LYS A 10 -0.28 20.13 38.87
N GLU A 11 -0.17 21.35 39.40
CA GLU A 11 -1.33 22.22 39.57
C GLU A 11 -1.89 22.59 38.19
N LEU A 12 -3.16 22.24 37.98
CA LEU A 12 -3.84 22.44 36.71
C LEU A 12 -4.30 23.89 36.61
N THR A 13 -3.82 24.60 35.58
CA THR A 13 -4.31 25.93 35.24
C THR A 13 -5.79 25.88 34.84
N LYS A 14 -6.49 27.03 34.87
CA LYS A 14 -7.91 27.09 34.49
C LYS A 14 -8.16 26.59 33.07
N ASP A 15 -7.22 26.83 32.15
CA ASP A 15 -7.29 26.35 30.77
C ASP A 15 -7.07 24.84 30.68
N ASP A 16 -6.15 24.28 31.47
CA ASP A 16 -5.97 22.83 31.55
C ASP A 16 -7.22 22.14 32.09
N GLN A 17 -7.87 22.72 33.10
CA GLN A 17 -9.14 22.22 33.64
C GLN A 17 -10.26 22.27 32.61
N ARG A 18 -10.35 23.36 31.84
CA ARG A 18 -11.31 23.49 30.74
C ARG A 18 -11.06 22.42 29.67
N THR A 19 -9.81 22.22 29.29
CA THR A 19 -9.39 21.22 28.31
C THR A 19 -9.70 19.80 28.80
N LEU A 20 -9.42 19.51 30.08
CA LEU A 20 -9.75 18.22 30.71
C LEU A 20 -11.26 17.98 30.75
N LYS A 21 -12.08 19.00 31.08
CA LYS A 21 -13.54 18.89 31.04
C LYS A 21 -14.04 18.55 29.64
N ILE A 22 -13.53 19.23 28.61
CA ILE A 22 -13.89 18.96 27.21
C ILE A 22 -13.49 17.53 26.82
N ARG A 23 -12.25 17.10 27.14
CA ARG A 23 -11.77 15.74 26.85
C ARG A 23 -12.61 14.69 27.56
N ARG A 24 -12.97 14.92 28.82
CA ARG A 24 -13.82 14.02 29.61
C ARG A 24 -15.22 13.90 29.01
N ALA A 25 -15.84 15.03 28.67
CA ALA A 25 -17.15 15.05 28.02
C ALA A 25 -17.13 14.36 26.64
N SER A 26 -16.07 14.56 25.85
CA SER A 26 -15.89 13.84 24.59
C SER A 26 -15.72 12.34 24.84
N ALA A 27 -14.88 11.92 25.79
CA ALA A 27 -14.69 10.50 26.11
C ALA A 27 -16.01 9.83 26.55
N GLU A 28 -16.83 10.51 27.36
CA GLU A 28 -18.14 10.02 27.78
C GLU A 28 -19.11 9.85 26.60
N ARG A 29 -19.10 10.77 25.62
CA ARG A 29 -19.88 10.64 24.36
C ARG A 29 -19.46 9.43 23.52
N TRP A 30 -18.18 9.06 23.56
CA TRP A 30 -17.63 7.95 22.78
C TRP A 30 -17.68 6.61 23.51
N LYS A 31 -17.73 6.59 24.85
CA LYS A 31 -17.82 5.39 25.69
C LYS A 31 -18.88 4.38 25.22
N PRO A 32 -20.15 4.75 24.93
CA PRO A 32 -21.14 3.76 24.47
C PRO A 32 -20.84 3.19 23.08
N LYS A 33 -20.17 3.96 22.20
CA LYS A 33 -19.78 3.51 20.85
C LYS A 33 -18.64 2.49 20.88
N LEU A 34 -17.81 2.54 21.92
CA LEU A 34 -16.65 1.67 22.13
C LEU A 34 -16.99 0.37 22.90
N GLN A 35 -18.21 0.21 23.41
CA GLN A 35 -18.63 -1.03 24.08
C GLN A 35 -18.89 -2.19 23.12
N ARG A 36 -19.12 -1.90 21.83
CA ARG A 36 -19.30 -2.93 20.82
C ARG A 36 -17.95 -3.37 20.28
N PRO A 37 -17.59 -4.66 20.36
CA PRO A 37 -16.31 -5.16 19.83
C PRO A 37 -16.24 -5.06 18.31
N PHE A 38 -17.40 -4.98 17.63
CA PHE A 38 -17.49 -4.83 16.18
C PHE A 38 -18.36 -3.61 15.83
N PRO A 39 -17.85 -2.69 14.99
CA PRO A 39 -18.63 -1.54 14.54
C PRO A 39 -19.80 -1.98 13.65
N ALA A 40 -20.92 -1.27 13.73
CA ALA A 40 -22.07 -1.51 12.87
C ALA A 40 -21.74 -1.15 11.40
N ARG A 41 -22.42 -1.77 10.43
CA ARG A 41 -22.22 -1.46 8.99
C ARG A 41 -22.35 0.03 8.67
N ARG A 42 -23.23 0.77 9.36
CA ARG A 42 -23.40 2.22 9.21
C ARG A 42 -22.15 2.99 9.69
N GLU A 43 -21.63 2.63 10.87
CA GLU A 43 -20.40 3.22 11.42
C GLU A 43 -19.19 2.91 10.54
N ILE A 44 -19.11 1.68 10.00
CA ILE A 44 -18.08 1.32 9.03
C ILE A 44 -18.19 2.21 7.80
N LYS A 45 -19.39 2.39 7.23
CA LYS A 45 -19.61 3.22 6.02
C LYS A 45 -19.27 4.69 6.26
N GLU A 46 -19.68 5.25 7.40
CA GLU A 46 -19.35 6.63 7.81
C GLU A 46 -17.84 6.82 8.04
N ALA A 47 -17.20 5.88 8.74
CA ALA A 47 -15.76 5.88 8.94
C ALA A 47 -14.99 5.65 7.63
N TYR A 48 -15.52 4.83 6.71
CA TYR A 48 -14.90 4.58 5.41
C TYR A 48 -14.88 5.84 4.56
N ASN A 49 -15.96 6.64 4.59
CA ASN A 49 -15.95 7.95 3.93
C ASN A 49 -14.83 8.84 4.49
N LEU A 50 -14.70 8.94 5.82
CA LEU A 50 -13.65 9.75 6.45
C LEU A 50 -12.23 9.19 6.21
N LYS A 51 -12.08 7.86 6.17
CA LYS A 51 -10.82 7.19 5.89
C LYS A 51 -10.41 7.34 4.42
N LEU A 52 -11.37 7.25 3.50
CA LEU A 52 -11.18 7.58 2.08
C LEU A 52 -10.73 9.04 1.95
N MET A 53 -11.46 9.98 2.57
CA MET A 53 -11.11 11.41 2.56
C MET A 53 -9.74 11.73 3.18
N ARG A 54 -9.23 10.93 4.11
CA ARG A 54 -7.87 11.09 4.66
C ARG A 54 -6.76 10.71 3.68
N HIS A 55 -7.07 9.87 2.69
CA HIS A 55 -6.10 9.37 1.72
C HIS A 55 -6.20 10.05 0.35
N TYR A 56 -7.29 10.79 0.11
CA TYR A 56 -7.37 11.72 -1.00
C TYR A 56 -6.94 13.09 -0.50
N PRO A 57 -5.76 13.62 -0.88
CA PRO A 57 -5.53 15.04 -0.74
C PRO A 57 -6.65 15.73 -1.54
N ASN A 58 -7.51 16.49 -0.84
CA ASN A 58 -8.39 17.40 -1.54
C ASN A 58 -7.48 18.27 -2.40
N GLN A 59 -7.65 18.21 -3.72
CA GLN A 59 -7.08 19.16 -4.69
C GLN A 59 -7.74 20.54 -4.54
N LEU A 60 -7.90 21.00 -3.30
CA LEU A 60 -8.22 22.38 -2.99
C LEU A 60 -6.97 22.94 -2.36
N ASP A 61 -6.24 23.64 -3.22
CA ASP A 61 -5.21 24.60 -2.87
C ASP A 61 -5.68 25.46 -1.69
N SER A 62 -5.23 25.09 -0.49
CA SER A 62 -5.10 26.05 0.59
C SER A 62 -3.64 26.03 1.03
N THR A 63 -2.77 26.40 0.09
CA THR A 63 -1.57 27.13 0.46
C THR A 63 -2.08 28.39 1.14
N GLU A 64 -2.19 28.38 2.47
CA GLU A 64 -2.41 29.62 3.20
C GLU A 64 -1.34 30.59 2.70
N PRO A 65 -1.71 31.76 2.15
CA PRO A 65 -0.76 32.62 1.44
C PRO A 65 0.40 33.11 2.32
N ASN A 66 0.28 32.94 3.65
CA ASN A 66 1.26 33.37 4.65
C ASN A 66 1.93 32.22 5.41
N PHE A 67 1.72 30.96 5.03
CA PHE A 67 2.38 29.84 5.72
C PHE A 67 3.84 29.70 5.25
N VAL A 68 4.75 30.41 5.92
CA VAL A 68 6.19 30.23 5.74
C VAL A 68 6.58 28.90 6.38
N LYS A 69 6.82 27.89 5.56
CA LYS A 69 7.34 26.60 6.05
C LYS A 69 8.75 26.82 6.59
N PRO A 70 9.04 26.49 7.86
CA PRO A 70 10.39 26.65 8.41
C PRO A 70 11.38 25.79 7.61
N HIS A 71 12.52 26.37 7.28
CA HIS A 71 13.62 25.64 6.65
C HIS A 71 14.15 24.60 7.65
N ILE A 72 14.27 23.35 7.21
CA ILE A 72 14.84 22.27 8.02
C ILE A 72 16.21 21.98 7.45
N ASP A 73 17.25 22.38 8.17
CA ASP A 73 18.63 22.02 7.84
C ASP A 73 18.77 20.49 7.93
N ARG A 74 19.13 19.86 6.82
CA ARG A 74 19.35 18.41 6.77
C ARG A 74 20.84 18.13 6.96
N SER A 75 21.13 17.12 7.77
CA SER A 75 22.51 16.62 7.89
C SER A 75 22.89 15.79 6.65
N PRO A 76 24.18 15.74 6.27
CA PRO A 76 24.65 14.94 5.13
C PRO A 76 24.23 13.47 5.22
N ARG A 77 24.18 12.91 6.44
CA ARG A 77 23.72 11.55 6.72
C ARG A 77 22.26 11.33 6.32
N VAL A 78 21.40 12.33 6.51
CA VAL A 78 19.97 12.26 6.15
C VAL A 78 19.81 12.28 4.64
N ASP A 79 20.60 13.08 3.94
CA ASP A 79 20.58 13.14 2.48
C ASP A 79 21.11 11.84 1.85
N GLU A 80 22.11 11.22 2.45
CA GLU A 80 22.61 9.90 2.04
C GLU A 80 21.58 8.78 2.25
N LEU A 81 20.89 8.80 3.39
CA LEU A 81 19.75 7.89 3.67
C LEU A 81 18.62 8.07 2.65
N LEU A 82 18.27 9.31 2.31
CA LEU A 82 17.23 9.59 1.32
C LEU A 82 17.63 9.11 -0.09
N ARG A 83 18.92 9.15 -0.44
CA ARG A 83 19.44 8.59 -1.69
C ARG A 83 19.35 7.06 -1.73
N GLN A 84 19.49 6.38 -0.59
CA GLN A 84 19.43 4.92 -0.51
C GLN A 84 18.02 4.36 -0.66
N PHE A 85 16.98 5.18 -0.46
CA PHE A 85 15.58 4.79 -0.65
C PHE A 85 14.98 5.60 -1.79
N PRO A 86 15.16 5.16 -3.06
CA PRO A 86 14.42 5.77 -4.17
C PRO A 86 12.94 5.60 -3.91
N ILE A 87 12.24 6.70 -3.65
CA ILE A 87 10.79 6.71 -3.48
C ILE A 87 10.22 6.31 -4.85
N PRO A 88 9.52 5.17 -4.99
CA PRO A 88 8.91 4.80 -6.25
C PRO A 88 7.93 5.93 -6.65
N VAL A 89 8.16 6.50 -7.84
CA VAL A 89 7.44 7.63 -8.43
C VAL A 89 6.04 7.18 -8.88
N ALA A 90 5.21 6.78 -7.93
CA ALA A 90 3.80 6.49 -8.16
C ALA A 90 2.88 7.55 -7.54
N THR A 91 3.40 8.54 -6.79
CA THR A 91 2.52 9.48 -6.06
C THR A 91 3.13 10.84 -5.71
N SER A 92 3.95 11.44 -6.58
CA SER A 92 4.41 12.82 -6.39
C SER A 92 4.17 13.72 -7.60
N ILE A 93 2.90 13.94 -7.94
CA ILE A 93 2.49 15.19 -8.60
C ILE A 93 2.31 16.21 -7.46
N SER A 94 3.40 16.79 -6.97
CA SER A 94 3.47 18.02 -6.13
C SER A 94 4.92 18.22 -5.66
N ALA A 95 5.80 18.57 -6.59
CA ALA A 95 7.13 19.07 -6.27
C ALA A 95 7.34 20.42 -6.99
N SER A 96 6.70 21.46 -6.47
CA SER A 96 7.11 22.84 -6.59
C SER A 96 6.86 23.46 -5.21
N ALA A 97 7.76 24.18 -4.55
CA ALA A 97 8.99 24.83 -4.97
C ALA A 97 9.99 24.85 -3.80
N GLN A 98 11.28 24.72 -4.11
CA GLN A 98 12.31 25.51 -3.46
C GLN A 98 13.18 26.10 -4.56
N THR A 99 13.18 27.43 -4.57
CA THR A 99 14.16 28.28 -5.22
C THR A 99 15.53 27.97 -4.64
N ASP A 100 16.47 27.57 -5.47
CA ASP A 100 17.68 28.36 -5.71
C ASP A 100 18.37 27.90 -6.99
N ASN A 101 18.86 28.90 -7.72
CA ASN A 101 19.27 28.87 -9.11
C ASN A 101 20.42 27.90 -9.40
N THR A 102 20.11 26.73 -9.95
CA THR A 102 20.84 26.18 -11.10
C THR A 102 19.83 25.62 -12.08
N ASN A 103 19.78 26.27 -13.24
CA ASN A 103 18.88 26.00 -14.35
C ASN A 103 19.19 24.62 -14.95
N VAL A 104 18.60 23.57 -14.39
CA VAL A 104 18.46 22.28 -15.06
C VAL A 104 16.97 22.02 -15.10
N TYR A 105 16.37 22.32 -16.25
CA TYR A 105 15.02 21.87 -16.57
C TYR A 105 14.90 20.39 -16.18
N ALA A 106 14.17 20.10 -15.10
CA ALA A 106 13.71 18.76 -14.82
C ALA A 106 12.71 18.43 -15.93
N THR A 107 13.25 18.00 -17.08
CA THR A 107 12.47 17.39 -18.14
C THR A 107 11.63 16.29 -17.49
N PRO A 108 10.31 16.26 -17.73
CA PRO A 108 9.52 15.10 -17.33
C PRO A 108 10.24 13.88 -17.89
N VAL A 109 10.72 12.99 -17.02
CA VAL A 109 11.33 11.74 -17.45
C VAL A 109 10.21 11.02 -18.20
N LEU A 110 10.26 11.09 -19.52
CA LEU A 110 9.38 10.30 -20.37
C LEU A 110 9.60 8.85 -19.94
N PRO A 111 8.52 8.10 -19.67
CA PRO A 111 8.65 6.71 -19.27
C PRO A 111 9.53 6.00 -20.29
N THR A 112 10.52 5.27 -19.79
CA THR A 112 11.45 4.54 -20.66
C THR A 112 10.63 3.59 -21.53
N GLN A 113 11.03 3.31 -22.77
CA GLN A 113 10.29 2.37 -23.64
C GLN A 113 10.01 1.03 -22.93
N ALA A 114 10.96 0.56 -22.12
CA ALA A 114 10.79 -0.63 -21.28
C ALA A 114 9.63 -0.52 -20.27
N GLU A 115 9.42 0.65 -19.66
CA GLU A 115 8.32 0.89 -18.72
C GLU A 115 6.97 0.96 -19.43
N ILE A 116 6.95 1.53 -20.64
CA ILE A 116 5.74 1.55 -21.49
C ILE A 116 5.36 0.12 -21.88
N ASP A 117 6.32 -0.68 -22.35
CA ASP A 117 6.12 -2.07 -22.74
C ASP A 117 5.65 -2.91 -21.53
N GLU A 118 6.21 -2.67 -20.35
CA GLU A 118 5.81 -3.35 -19.12
C GLU A 118 4.39 -2.98 -18.68
N LEU A 119 4.00 -1.71 -18.78
CA LEU A 119 2.63 -1.26 -18.54
C LEU A 119 1.64 -1.89 -19.53
N GLU A 120 2.01 -2.03 -20.79
CA GLU A 120 1.18 -2.72 -21.79
C GLU A 120 1.01 -4.20 -21.47
N LYS A 121 2.10 -4.90 -21.11
CA LYS A 121 2.06 -6.28 -20.64
C LYS A 121 1.12 -6.44 -19.45
N GLN A 122 1.23 -5.56 -18.45
CA GLN A 122 0.35 -5.58 -17.27
C GLN A 122 -1.12 -5.36 -17.64
N ARG A 123 -1.41 -4.42 -18.56
CA ARG A 123 -2.77 -4.20 -19.07
C ARG A 123 -3.33 -5.43 -19.77
N MET A 124 -2.52 -6.15 -20.55
CA MET A 124 -2.94 -7.39 -21.21
C MET A 124 -3.22 -8.50 -20.21
N LEU A 125 -2.36 -8.67 -19.19
CA LEU A 125 -2.59 -9.63 -18.10
C LEU A 125 -3.87 -9.33 -17.32
N LEU A 126 -4.15 -8.06 -17.04
CA LEU A 126 -5.40 -7.66 -16.37
C LEU A 126 -6.63 -8.00 -17.21
N LYS A 127 -6.58 -7.78 -18.54
CA LYS A 127 -7.67 -8.18 -19.44
C LYS A 127 -7.90 -9.70 -19.40
N ALA A 128 -6.83 -10.50 -19.48
CA ALA A 128 -6.91 -11.95 -19.41
C ALA A 128 -7.49 -12.42 -18.06
N ASN A 129 -7.01 -11.88 -16.95
CA ASN A 129 -7.53 -12.20 -15.62
C ASN A 129 -9.01 -11.88 -15.49
N ARG A 130 -9.46 -10.73 -16.03
CA ARG A 130 -10.88 -10.34 -16.01
C ARG A 130 -11.77 -11.32 -16.79
N ILE A 131 -11.26 -11.89 -17.88
CA ILE A 131 -11.97 -12.92 -18.65
C ILE A 131 -12.07 -14.21 -17.83
N ILE A 132 -10.96 -14.65 -17.23
CA ILE A 132 -10.90 -15.88 -16.42
C ILE A 132 -11.82 -15.77 -15.19
N THR A 133 -11.85 -14.61 -14.53
CA THR A 133 -12.68 -14.36 -13.34
C THR A 133 -14.05 -13.74 -13.68
N ARG A 134 -14.57 -13.98 -14.89
CA ARG A 134 -15.88 -13.43 -15.31
C ARG A 134 -17.05 -14.10 -14.58
N SER A 135 -16.94 -15.40 -14.28
CA SER A 135 -18.01 -16.15 -13.61
C SER A 135 -17.96 -15.98 -12.10
N GLU A 136 -19.13 -16.02 -11.45
CA GLU A 136 -19.22 -15.91 -9.99
C GLU A 136 -18.47 -17.04 -9.28
N TYR A 137 -18.51 -18.26 -9.84
CA TYR A 137 -17.74 -19.39 -9.35
C TYR A 137 -16.23 -19.11 -9.38
N ALA A 138 -15.70 -18.61 -10.51
CA ALA A 138 -14.28 -18.28 -10.64
C ALA A 138 -13.88 -17.14 -9.70
N GLN A 139 -14.76 -16.15 -9.47
CA GLN A 139 -14.52 -15.08 -8.49
C GLN A 139 -14.46 -15.61 -7.06
N ARG A 140 -15.40 -16.48 -6.66
CA ARG A 140 -15.38 -17.11 -5.33
C ARG A 140 -14.13 -17.99 -5.14
N LEU A 141 -13.71 -18.72 -6.18
CA LEU A 141 -12.50 -19.53 -6.16
C LEU A 141 -11.24 -18.66 -6.05
N ALA A 142 -11.17 -17.59 -6.84
CA ALA A 142 -10.09 -16.61 -6.76
C ALA A 142 -10.04 -15.97 -5.36
N TRP A 143 -11.17 -15.51 -4.82
CA TRP A 143 -11.21 -15.01 -3.44
C TRP A 143 -10.77 -16.06 -2.44
N LYS A 144 -11.27 -17.29 -2.50
CA LYS A 144 -10.86 -18.34 -1.56
C LYS A 144 -9.34 -18.58 -1.56
N ASN A 145 -8.72 -18.56 -2.74
CA ASN A 145 -7.29 -18.82 -2.90
C ASN A 145 -6.40 -17.59 -2.61
N PHE A 146 -6.90 -16.37 -2.87
CA PHE A 146 -6.11 -15.13 -2.76
C PHE A 146 -6.49 -14.25 -1.55
N SER A 147 -7.57 -14.55 -0.83
CA SER A 147 -7.99 -13.80 0.37
C SER A 147 -7.52 -14.45 1.69
N SER A 148 -7.00 -15.67 1.66
CA SER A 148 -6.55 -16.34 2.88
C SER A 148 -5.28 -15.66 3.41
N ARG A 149 -5.36 -15.22 4.68
CA ARG A 149 -4.18 -14.92 5.48
C ARG A 149 -3.74 -16.23 6.10
N GLU A 150 -2.89 -16.98 5.40
CA GLU A 150 -2.30 -18.20 5.96
C GLU A 150 -1.55 -17.85 7.26
N ARG A 151 -2.01 -18.43 8.37
CA ARG A 151 -1.36 -18.33 9.68
C ARG A 151 0.03 -18.94 9.50
N ASN A 152 1.08 -18.13 9.57
CA ASN A 152 2.52 -18.46 9.46
C ASN A 152 3.21 -18.18 8.11
N ARG A 153 2.59 -17.51 7.14
CA ARG A 153 3.30 -17.04 5.95
C ARG A 153 3.95 -15.67 6.22
N ILE A 154 5.28 -15.60 6.26
CA ILE A 154 6.06 -14.37 6.49
C ILE A 154 5.92 -13.41 5.29
N ASP A 155 5.60 -13.94 4.12
CA ASP A 155 5.43 -13.15 2.91
C ASP A 155 4.01 -12.59 2.86
N ARG A 156 3.91 -11.26 2.92
CA ARG A 156 2.71 -10.49 2.67
C ARG A 156 2.08 -11.02 1.38
N GLY A 157 0.85 -11.55 1.46
CA GLY A 157 0.11 -12.23 0.37
C GLY A 157 -0.19 -11.44 -0.92
N ARG A 158 0.58 -10.38 -1.20
CA ARG A 158 0.70 -9.68 -2.49
C ARG A 158 2.12 -9.74 -3.09
N GLU A 159 3.17 -9.84 -2.28
CA GLU A 159 4.57 -9.79 -2.73
C GLU A 159 5.01 -11.12 -3.36
N ALA A 160 4.56 -12.26 -2.84
CA ALA A 160 4.78 -13.58 -3.46
C ALA A 160 4.12 -13.74 -4.85
N MET A 161 3.25 -12.81 -5.23
CA MET A 161 2.55 -12.80 -6.51
C MET A 161 3.29 -11.98 -7.58
N LEU A 162 4.29 -11.17 -7.20
CA LEU A 162 5.11 -10.40 -8.14
C LEU A 162 6.29 -11.19 -8.69
N HIS A 163 6.74 -12.21 -7.97
CA HIS A 163 7.78 -13.13 -8.45
C HIS A 163 7.30 -14.56 -8.24
N SER A 164 6.60 -15.13 -9.22
CA SER A 164 6.61 -16.60 -9.31
C SER A 164 8.09 -16.98 -9.39
N GLY A 165 8.61 -17.77 -8.45
CA GLY A 165 10.01 -18.24 -8.47
C GLY A 165 10.36 -19.15 -9.66
N LEU A 166 9.58 -19.05 -10.74
CA LEU A 166 9.70 -19.77 -11.98
C LEU A 166 10.37 -18.85 -13.00
N CYS A 167 11.39 -19.37 -13.68
CA CYS A 167 12.12 -18.63 -14.70
C CYS A 167 11.21 -18.30 -15.89
N GLU A 168 11.10 -17.03 -16.25
CA GLU A 168 10.25 -16.57 -17.38
C GLU A 168 10.65 -17.22 -18.70
N ASN A 169 11.95 -17.34 -18.97
CA ASN A 169 12.46 -18.02 -20.17
C ASN A 169 11.98 -19.47 -20.29
N ASP A 170 11.83 -20.15 -19.16
CA ASP A 170 11.37 -21.53 -19.13
C ASP A 170 9.83 -21.63 -19.27
N LEU A 171 9.10 -20.61 -18.81
CA LEU A 171 7.67 -20.45 -19.09
C LEU A 171 7.40 -20.20 -20.58
N GLU A 172 8.23 -19.39 -21.24
CA GLU A 172 8.15 -19.15 -22.68
C GLU A 172 8.45 -20.42 -23.48
N LYS A 173 9.54 -21.14 -23.15
CA LYS A 173 9.86 -22.44 -23.77
C LYS A 173 8.73 -23.44 -23.62
N GLU A 174 8.10 -23.53 -22.45
CA GLU A 174 6.96 -24.41 -22.21
C GLU A 174 5.74 -24.05 -23.07
N SER A 175 5.50 -22.76 -23.29
CA SER A 175 4.43 -22.30 -24.20
C SER A 175 4.71 -22.69 -25.66
N ALA A 176 5.98 -22.72 -26.05
CA ALA A 176 6.45 -23.16 -27.35
C ALA A 176 6.59 -24.69 -27.48
N GLY A 177 6.34 -25.47 -26.41
CA GLY A 177 6.52 -26.92 -26.38
C GLY A 177 7.99 -27.37 -26.40
N GLN A 178 8.92 -26.48 -26.02
CA GLN A 178 10.35 -26.73 -25.96
C GLN A 178 10.79 -27.15 -24.54
N HIS A 179 11.87 -27.91 -24.47
CA HIS A 179 12.40 -28.43 -23.21
C HIS A 179 12.76 -27.30 -22.22
N ASN A 180 12.34 -27.45 -20.96
CA ASN A 180 12.52 -26.46 -19.90
C ASN A 180 12.71 -27.13 -18.54
N GLN A 181 13.17 -26.35 -17.55
CA GLN A 181 13.45 -26.81 -16.19
C GLN A 181 12.29 -26.54 -15.22
N LEU A 182 11.07 -26.31 -15.72
CA LEU A 182 9.93 -26.08 -14.84
C LEU A 182 9.61 -27.35 -14.02
N PRO A 183 8.93 -27.23 -12.88
CA PRO A 183 8.37 -28.38 -12.19
C PRO A 183 7.33 -29.11 -13.05
N GLU A 184 7.24 -30.45 -12.93
CA GLU A 184 6.32 -31.27 -13.74
C GLU A 184 4.85 -30.83 -13.66
N TRP A 185 4.39 -30.36 -12.50
CA TRP A 185 3.01 -29.84 -12.35
C TRP A 185 2.73 -28.59 -13.20
N ARG A 186 3.78 -27.88 -13.65
CA ARG A 186 3.67 -26.69 -14.50
C ARG A 186 3.87 -26.99 -15.98
N LYS A 187 4.45 -28.15 -16.33
CA LYS A 187 4.71 -28.59 -17.71
C LYS A 187 3.47 -29.24 -18.34
N ARG A 188 2.67 -28.44 -19.02
CA ARG A 188 1.45 -28.87 -19.71
C ARG A 188 1.72 -29.57 -21.05
N HIS A 189 2.78 -29.20 -21.74
CA HIS A 189 3.14 -29.63 -23.09
C HIS A 189 4.39 -30.51 -23.10
N THR A 190 5.39 -30.19 -22.27
CA THR A 190 6.66 -30.96 -22.22
C THR A 190 6.76 -31.91 -21.03
N GLY A 191 5.75 -31.93 -20.18
CA GLY A 191 5.72 -32.78 -18.98
C GLY A 191 5.55 -34.24 -19.32
N ARG A 192 5.94 -35.12 -18.39
CA ARG A 192 5.84 -36.58 -18.56
C ARG A 192 4.41 -37.03 -18.89
N PHE A 193 3.41 -36.36 -18.30
CA PHE A 193 1.98 -36.66 -18.47
C PHE A 193 1.30 -35.84 -19.59
N ALA A 194 2.02 -34.94 -20.26
CA ALA A 194 1.44 -34.08 -21.29
C ALA A 194 0.93 -34.86 -22.52
N ARG A 195 1.47 -36.05 -22.76
CA ARG A 195 1.08 -36.92 -23.88
C ARG A 195 -0.17 -37.77 -23.60
N GLU A 196 -0.53 -37.97 -22.33
CA GLU A 196 -1.70 -38.80 -21.96
C GLU A 196 -3.04 -38.06 -22.16
N GLN A 197 -3.05 -36.71 -22.12
CA GLN A 197 -4.28 -35.91 -22.29
C GLN A 197 -4.62 -35.55 -23.74
N ARG A 198 -3.92 -36.12 -24.73
CA ARG A 198 -4.19 -35.87 -26.17
C ARG A 198 -5.13 -36.90 -26.82
N HIS A 199 -5.78 -37.74 -26.01
CA HIS A 199 -6.78 -38.72 -26.46
C HIS A 199 -8.20 -38.27 -26.12
#